data_AF-A0A357QIY9-F1
#
_entry.id   AF-A0A357QIY9-F1
#
_cell.length_a   1.000
_cell.length_b   1.000
_cell.length_c   1.000
_cell.angle_alpha   90.00
_cell.angle_beta   90.00
_cell.angle_gamma   90.00
#
_symmetry.space_group_name_H-M   'P 1'
#
loop_
_entity.id
_entity.type
_entity.pdbx_description
1 polymer ?
#
loop_
_entity_poly.entity_id
_entity_poly.type
_entity_poly.pdbx_seq_one_letter_code
_entity_poly.pdbx_strand_id
1 'polypeptide(L)'
;MSFKKDLNKTGICFFCKESKSQFNIEHFFPETIGGSFTNEICLECNKTLNKRIDQPFLSNEYIGFQRIVNKLAKQSNRKIPNPLKNIKRKVGDEEFTYSVNQDGSIERRLCQKTEYLKDGNFENGIKVCLDFKDIEKVDLIKERIAKKYCIKPSEIIEGERIINNLAEEEFQIEFSINPIIYEFVKIIVEFALKFCPEFSNSSISKKYTDFLLGKIPIDKELYNNINHNNQLMIYLNRSIVDHFYGDLKTSHAVFITPVLGYGLVGIIKIFDFVHAIVLSNDIKTTSLPYYFFINNFKTKKKSGYYLKNFSNASITIDSNFINSYIIKDKIIDSVVNNGLFPLIFNSFGSTICENIFEIPKYYAPFRTTGNYFEKLDFYYEKPFSQFFIKRKDNDQLIPIQQIKFEALIDIMT
;
A
#
# COMPACT_ATOMS: atom_id res chain seq x y z
N MET A 1 12.99 2.04 -20.43
CA MET A 1 12.22 0.82 -20.74
C MET A 1 13.19 -0.35 -20.71
N SER A 2 13.02 -1.29 -19.78
CA SER A 2 13.78 -2.55 -19.76
C SER A 2 12.79 -3.67 -20.06
N PHE A 3 12.57 -3.97 -21.34
CA PHE A 3 11.79 -5.15 -21.74
C PHE A 3 12.65 -6.38 -21.39
N LYS A 4 12.28 -7.09 -20.32
CA LYS A 4 12.90 -8.37 -19.95
C LYS A 4 12.17 -9.48 -20.73
N LYS A 5 12.92 -10.08 -21.66
CA LYS A 5 12.73 -11.38 -22.34
C LYS A 5 11.29 -11.72 -22.76
N ASP A 6 10.99 -11.46 -24.04
CA ASP A 6 9.80 -12.01 -24.70
C ASP A 6 9.87 -13.55 -24.63
N LEU A 7 8.94 -14.16 -23.92
CA LEU A 7 8.77 -15.62 -23.94
C LEU A 7 7.81 -15.95 -25.07
N ASN A 8 8.34 -16.58 -26.13
CA ASN A 8 7.52 -17.21 -27.18
C ASN A 8 6.85 -18.45 -26.58
N LYS A 9 5.69 -18.24 -25.96
CA LYS A 9 4.87 -19.29 -25.35
C LYS A 9 3.42 -19.00 -25.72
N THR A 10 2.77 -19.96 -26.37
CA THR A 10 1.32 -19.93 -26.55
C THR A 10 0.66 -20.36 -25.25
N GLY A 11 -0.30 -19.57 -24.76
CA GLY A 11 -0.97 -19.83 -23.49
C GLY A 11 -2.12 -18.88 -23.21
N ILE A 12 -2.92 -19.20 -22.20
CA ILE A 12 -4.02 -18.35 -21.75
C ILE A 12 -3.46 -17.30 -20.79
N CYS A 13 -3.68 -16.02 -21.10
CA CYS A 13 -3.30 -14.93 -20.22
C CYS A 13 -4.16 -14.95 -18.95
N PHE A 14 -3.57 -14.99 -17.76
CA PHE A 14 -4.35 -15.03 -16.51
C PHE A 14 -5.20 -13.78 -16.29
N PHE A 15 -4.81 -12.64 -16.89
CA PHE A 15 -5.46 -11.35 -16.75
C PHE A 15 -6.66 -11.20 -17.68
N CYS A 16 -6.46 -11.25 -19.00
CA CYS A 16 -7.56 -11.12 -19.97
C CYS A 16 -8.28 -12.44 -20.29
N LYS A 17 -7.77 -13.58 -19.84
CA LYS A 17 -8.29 -14.94 -20.12
C LYS A 17 -8.33 -15.31 -21.61
N GLU A 18 -7.61 -14.58 -22.46
CA GLU A 18 -7.49 -14.85 -23.89
C GLU A 18 -6.22 -15.65 -24.21
N SER A 19 -6.27 -16.43 -25.29
CA SER A 19 -5.08 -17.09 -25.85
C SER A 19 -4.14 -16.07 -26.48
N LYS A 20 -2.86 -16.11 -26.10
CA LYS A 20 -1.82 -15.17 -26.56
C LYS A 20 -0.53 -15.93 -26.87
N SER A 21 0.30 -15.35 -27.73
CA SER A 21 1.57 -15.93 -28.19
C SER A 21 2.82 -15.28 -27.56
N GLN A 22 2.65 -14.13 -26.90
CA GLN A 22 3.74 -13.34 -26.34
C GLN A 22 3.43 -12.93 -24.90
N PHE A 23 4.35 -13.27 -24.00
CA PHE A 23 4.25 -12.99 -22.57
C PHE A 23 5.49 -12.24 -22.07
N ASN A 24 5.25 -11.39 -21.07
CA ASN A 24 6.25 -10.67 -20.32
C ASN A 24 6.20 -11.06 -18.85
N ILE A 25 7.36 -11.02 -18.22
CA ILE A 25 7.47 -11.05 -16.76
C ILE A 25 7.12 -9.67 -16.22
N GLU A 26 6.07 -9.58 -15.42
CA GLU A 26 5.60 -8.35 -14.78
C GLU A 26 5.60 -8.49 -13.26
N HIS A 27 5.88 -7.41 -12.53
CA HIS A 27 5.84 -7.46 -11.07
C HIS A 27 4.44 -7.07 -10.58
N PHE A 28 3.92 -7.80 -9.58
CA PHE A 28 2.65 -7.43 -8.93
C PHE A 28 2.77 -6.04 -8.32
N PHE A 29 3.68 -5.87 -7.35
CA PHE A 29 4.11 -4.54 -6.92
C PHE A 29 5.21 -4.06 -7.85
N PRO A 30 5.18 -2.83 -8.38
CA PRO A 30 6.24 -2.35 -9.26
C PRO A 30 7.63 -2.48 -8.63
N GLU A 31 8.60 -2.98 -9.40
CA GLU A 31 10.01 -3.12 -8.97
C GLU A 31 10.58 -1.79 -8.44
N THR A 32 10.13 -0.67 -9.02
CA THR A 32 10.57 0.69 -8.66
C THR A 32 10.10 1.16 -7.28
N ILE A 33 9.09 0.53 -6.69
CA ILE A 33 8.69 0.69 -5.29
C ILE A 33 9.19 -0.46 -4.41
N GLY A 34 10.10 -1.29 -4.93
CA GLY A 34 10.73 -2.41 -4.23
C GLY A 34 9.94 -3.72 -4.26
N GLY A 35 9.01 -3.87 -5.22
CA GLY A 35 8.34 -5.15 -5.47
C GLY A 35 9.28 -6.21 -6.03
N SER A 36 9.09 -7.46 -5.62
CA SER A 36 9.96 -8.60 -5.98
C SER A 36 9.22 -9.85 -6.46
N PHE A 37 7.89 -9.83 -6.45
CA PHE A 37 7.06 -10.93 -6.92
C PHE A 37 6.58 -10.68 -8.33
N THR A 38 6.78 -11.67 -9.20
CA THR A 38 6.57 -11.55 -10.64
C THR A 38 5.59 -12.59 -11.15
N ASN A 39 4.92 -12.29 -12.24
CA ASN A 39 4.01 -13.18 -12.96
C ASN A 39 4.22 -13.07 -14.48
N GLU A 40 3.65 -14.01 -15.23
CA GLU A 40 3.60 -13.94 -16.69
C GLU A 40 2.26 -13.31 -17.13
N ILE A 41 2.29 -12.16 -17.79
CA ILE A 41 1.13 -11.51 -18.40
C ILE A 41 1.37 -11.33 -19.90
N CYS A 42 0.33 -11.34 -20.72
CA CYS A 42 0.54 -11.12 -22.15
C CYS A 42 1.04 -9.71 -22.44
N LEU A 43 1.83 -9.56 -23.51
CA LEU A 43 2.47 -8.30 -23.89
C LEU A 43 1.47 -7.14 -24.06
N GLU A 44 0.29 -7.43 -24.60
CA GLU A 44 -0.77 -6.44 -24.85
C GLU A 44 -1.38 -5.90 -23.55
N CYS A 45 -1.73 -6.78 -22.61
CA CYS A 45 -2.23 -6.37 -21.30
C CYS A 45 -1.16 -5.58 -20.54
N ASN A 46 0.10 -6.06 -20.53
CA ASN A 46 1.19 -5.35 -19.87
C ASN A 46 1.37 -3.93 -20.43
N LYS A 47 1.46 -3.77 -21.76
CA LYS A 47 1.59 -2.44 -22.40
C LYS A 47 0.44 -1.52 -22.02
N THR A 48 -0.78 -2.05 -21.94
CA THR A 48 -1.98 -1.27 -21.61
C THR A 48 -1.97 -0.84 -20.14
N LEU A 49 -1.73 -1.77 -19.22
CA LEU A 49 -1.64 -1.52 -17.78
C LEU A 49 -0.51 -0.54 -17.45
N ASN A 50 0.68 -0.74 -18.03
CA ASN A 50 1.80 0.18 -17.83
C ASN A 50 1.48 1.61 -18.28
N LYS A 51 0.81 1.79 -19.43
CA LYS A 51 0.45 3.13 -19.93
C LYS A 51 -0.65 3.78 -19.08
N ARG A 52 -1.66 3.02 -18.67
CA ARG A 52 -2.87 3.55 -18.03
C ARG A 52 -2.75 3.66 -16.51
N ILE A 53 -1.94 2.83 -15.87
CA ILE A 53 -1.92 2.65 -14.42
C ILE A 53 -0.50 2.83 -13.88
N ASP A 54 0.45 1.99 -14.29
CA ASP A 54 1.78 1.98 -13.65
C ASP A 54 2.52 3.32 -13.87
N GLN A 55 2.51 3.87 -15.09
CA GLN A 55 3.20 5.13 -15.37
C GLN A 55 2.59 6.31 -14.60
N PRO A 56 1.26 6.54 -14.61
CA PRO A 56 0.62 7.53 -13.74
C PRO A 56 0.94 7.33 -12.25
N PHE A 57 0.90 6.10 -11.76
CA PHE A 57 1.24 5.78 -10.37
C PHE A 57 2.69 6.13 -10.03
N LEU A 58 3.65 5.72 -10.87
CA LEU A 58 5.08 5.97 -10.64
C LEU A 58 5.50 7.42 -10.86
N SER A 59 4.68 8.20 -11.56
CA SER A 59 4.87 9.63 -11.78
C SER A 59 4.21 10.50 -10.71
N ASN A 60 3.41 9.90 -9.83
CA ASN A 60 2.76 10.59 -8.71
C ASN A 60 3.80 11.12 -7.71
N GLU A 61 3.61 12.35 -7.25
CA GLU A 61 4.53 13.09 -6.39
C GLU A 61 4.76 12.35 -5.06
N TYR A 62 3.68 11.88 -4.42
CA TYR A 62 3.76 11.13 -3.17
C TYR A 62 4.58 9.85 -3.33
N ILE A 63 4.37 9.10 -4.41
CA ILE A 63 5.14 7.89 -4.70
C ILE A 63 6.62 8.23 -4.94
N GLY A 64 6.89 9.36 -5.61
CA GLY A 64 8.23 9.93 -5.72
C GLY A 64 8.88 10.17 -4.35
N PHE A 65 8.21 10.87 -3.44
CA PHE A 65 8.69 11.11 -2.07
C PHE A 65 8.97 9.82 -1.31
N GLN A 66 8.03 8.89 -1.32
CA GLN A 66 8.18 7.62 -0.62
C GLN A 66 9.39 6.82 -1.12
N ARG A 67 9.66 6.83 -2.43
CA ARG A 67 10.85 6.18 -3.00
C ARG A 67 12.14 6.85 -2.54
N ILE A 68 12.16 8.17 -2.36
CA ILE A 68 13.34 8.90 -1.88
C ILE A 68 13.58 8.66 -0.39
N VAL A 69 12.55 8.87 0.44
CA VAL A 69 12.62 8.67 1.91
C VAL A 69 13.06 7.24 2.25
N ASN A 70 12.58 6.26 1.50
CA ASN A 70 12.95 4.86 1.68
C ASN A 70 14.21 4.43 0.90
N LYS A 71 14.91 5.37 0.23
CA LYS A 71 16.17 5.16 -0.50
C LYS A 71 16.08 4.05 -1.57
N LEU A 72 14.92 3.91 -2.22
CA LEU A 72 14.63 2.87 -3.22
C LEU A 72 15.31 3.11 -4.56
N ALA A 73 15.90 4.31 -4.77
CA ALA A 73 16.70 4.63 -5.96
C ALA A 73 17.82 3.62 -6.21
N LYS A 74 18.42 3.09 -5.14
CA LYS A 74 19.57 2.17 -5.23
C LYS A 74 19.18 0.74 -5.64
N GLN A 75 17.89 0.41 -5.56
CA GLN A 75 17.40 -0.95 -5.81
C GLN A 75 16.93 -1.17 -7.25
N SER A 76 16.78 -0.09 -8.03
CA SER A 76 16.43 -0.12 -9.44
C SER A 76 17.41 0.74 -10.23
N ASN A 77 17.84 0.33 -11.43
CA ASN A 77 18.70 1.16 -12.29
C ASN A 77 18.00 2.44 -12.80
N ARG A 78 16.83 2.79 -12.26
CA ARG A 78 16.00 3.90 -12.70
C ARG A 78 16.15 5.06 -11.71
N LYS A 79 16.63 6.20 -12.21
CA LYS A 79 16.66 7.47 -11.47
C LYS A 79 15.26 7.80 -10.94
N ILE A 80 15.15 8.21 -9.68
CA ILE A 80 13.89 8.74 -9.15
C ILE A 80 13.68 10.13 -9.77
N PRO A 81 12.56 10.38 -10.47
CA PRO A 81 12.23 11.73 -10.93
C PRO A 81 12.07 12.67 -9.73
N ASN A 82 12.51 13.92 -9.85
CA ASN A 82 12.28 14.93 -8.81
C ASN A 82 10.76 15.17 -8.66
N PRO A 83 10.13 14.84 -7.51
CA PRO A 83 8.69 15.02 -7.32
C PRO A 83 8.27 16.49 -7.32
N LEU A 84 9.23 17.41 -7.17
CA LEU A 84 8.99 18.86 -7.17
C LEU A 84 9.39 19.55 -8.49
N LYS A 85 9.72 18.80 -9.54
CA LYS A 85 10.38 19.34 -10.75
C LYS A 85 9.66 20.55 -11.38
N ASN A 86 8.34 20.57 -11.34
CA ASN A 86 7.52 21.60 -11.97
C ASN A 86 6.91 22.57 -10.95
N ILE A 87 7.28 22.46 -9.68
CA ILE A 87 6.74 23.32 -8.62
C ILE A 87 7.62 24.56 -8.54
N LYS A 88 7.01 25.69 -8.91
CA LYS A 88 7.55 27.03 -8.72
C LYS A 88 6.73 27.74 -7.65
N ARG A 89 7.38 28.40 -6.71
CA ARG A 89 6.70 29.20 -5.67
C ARG A 89 7.24 30.60 -5.62
N LYS A 90 6.34 31.55 -5.39
CA LYS A 90 6.71 32.94 -5.13
C LYS A 90 6.70 33.20 -3.64
N VAL A 91 7.79 33.74 -3.12
CA VAL A 91 7.91 34.22 -1.74
C VAL A 91 8.26 35.70 -1.83
N GLY A 92 7.29 36.56 -1.53
CA GLY A 92 7.39 37.98 -1.90
C GLY A 92 7.50 38.13 -3.43
N ASP A 93 8.52 38.86 -3.89
CA ASP A 93 8.77 39.15 -5.31
C ASP A 93 9.69 38.14 -6.01
N GLU A 94 10.16 37.14 -5.26
CA GLU A 94 11.15 36.16 -5.72
C GLU A 94 10.48 34.81 -6.02
N GLU A 95 10.93 34.14 -7.09
CA GLU A 95 10.42 32.83 -7.50
C GLU A 95 11.47 31.75 -7.23
N PHE A 96 11.04 30.61 -6.69
CA PHE A 96 11.90 29.49 -6.30
C PHE A 96 11.52 28.21 -7.02
N THR A 97 12.52 27.40 -7.33
CA THR A 97 12.38 26.00 -7.74
C THR A 97 12.92 25.08 -6.66
N TYR A 98 12.45 23.84 -6.66
CA TYR A 98 12.79 22.86 -5.64
C TYR A 98 13.28 21.56 -6.25
N SER A 99 14.31 20.99 -5.65
CA SER A 99 14.82 19.66 -5.96
C SER A 99 14.95 18.81 -4.71
N VAL A 100 14.54 17.55 -4.82
CA VAL A 100 14.72 16.60 -3.73
C VAL A 100 16.00 15.79 -3.97
N ASN A 101 16.90 15.82 -2.98
CA ASN A 101 18.13 15.05 -2.97
C ASN A 101 17.87 13.57 -2.67
N GLN A 102 18.88 12.72 -2.89
CA GLN A 102 18.73 11.27 -2.68
C GLN A 102 18.48 10.86 -1.23
N ASP A 103 18.83 11.71 -0.27
CA ASP A 103 18.60 11.51 1.16
C ASP A 103 17.22 11.98 1.63
N GLY A 104 16.42 12.59 0.74
CA GLY A 104 15.13 13.18 1.07
C GLY A 104 15.19 14.66 1.45
N SER A 105 16.38 15.24 1.56
CA SER A 105 16.50 16.68 1.80
C SER A 105 16.01 17.48 0.59
N ILE A 106 15.37 18.62 0.87
CA ILE A 106 14.84 19.49 -0.17
C ILE A 106 15.80 20.64 -0.34
N GLU A 107 16.30 20.78 -1.55
CA GLU A 107 17.10 21.91 -1.98
C GLU A 107 16.20 22.93 -2.68
N ARG A 108 16.17 24.14 -2.14
CA ARG A 108 15.55 25.31 -2.75
C ARG A 108 16.58 26.03 -3.63
N ARG A 109 16.15 26.52 -4.79
CA ARG A 109 16.94 27.32 -5.73
C ARG A 109 16.19 28.56 -6.16
N LEU A 110 16.79 29.73 -6.03
CA LEU A 110 16.23 30.98 -6.55
C LEU A 110 16.22 30.95 -8.08
N CYS A 111 15.08 31.26 -8.69
CA CYS A 111 15.01 31.52 -10.13
C CYS A 111 15.75 32.82 -10.44
N GLN A 112 16.69 32.78 -11.38
CA GLN A 112 17.35 33.99 -11.85
C GLN A 112 16.32 34.99 -12.38
N LYS A 113 16.35 36.21 -11.85
CA LYS A 113 15.50 37.33 -12.28
C LYS A 113 16.38 38.49 -12.75
N THR A 114 15.99 39.13 -13.85
CA THR A 114 16.65 40.34 -14.35
C THR A 114 15.62 41.44 -14.46
N GLU A 115 15.88 42.56 -13.79
CA GLU A 115 15.00 43.75 -13.77
C GLU A 115 15.75 44.95 -14.33
N TYR A 116 15.04 45.79 -15.09
CA TYR A 116 15.56 47.06 -15.58
C TYR A 116 15.26 48.15 -14.54
N LEU A 117 16.29 48.86 -14.12
CA LEU A 117 16.15 50.02 -13.24
C LEU A 117 16.04 51.27 -14.11
N LYS A 118 14.99 52.07 -13.88
CA LYS A 118 14.77 53.33 -14.60
C LYS A 118 14.97 54.59 -13.74
N ASP A 119 15.49 54.46 -12.51
CA ASP A 119 15.55 55.57 -11.56
C ASP A 119 16.95 55.88 -10.97
N GLY A 120 17.19 57.19 -10.84
CA GLY A 120 17.97 57.83 -9.77
C GLY A 120 19.49 57.97 -9.97
N ASN A 121 20.20 56.87 -10.25
CA ASN A 121 21.67 56.86 -10.29
C ASN A 121 22.27 56.01 -11.43
N PHE A 122 21.44 55.26 -12.17
CA PHE A 122 21.88 54.41 -13.27
C PHE A 122 20.87 54.52 -14.42
N GLU A 123 21.13 55.41 -15.40
CA GLU A 123 20.23 55.64 -16.55
C GLU A 123 19.94 54.37 -17.39
N ASN A 124 20.73 53.30 -17.21
CA ASN A 124 20.54 51.98 -17.83
C ASN A 124 20.89 50.82 -16.88
N GLY A 125 20.48 50.91 -15.60
CA GLY A 125 20.79 49.90 -14.59
C GLY A 125 20.09 48.55 -14.86
N ILE A 126 20.81 47.45 -14.65
CA ILE A 126 20.24 46.09 -14.67
C ILE A 126 20.47 45.45 -13.31
N LYS A 127 19.38 45.13 -12.61
CA LYS A 127 19.44 44.33 -11.38
C LYS A 127 19.34 42.86 -11.76
N VAL A 128 20.28 42.06 -11.26
CA VAL A 128 20.27 40.60 -11.43
C VAL A 128 20.15 39.96 -10.06
N CYS A 129 19.06 39.23 -9.81
CA CYS A 129 18.91 38.39 -8.64
C CYS A 129 19.39 36.97 -8.97
N LEU A 130 20.27 36.42 -8.12
CA LEU A 130 20.89 35.11 -8.29
C LEU A 130 20.84 34.33 -6.98
N ASP A 131 20.76 33.00 -7.09
CA ASP A 131 21.01 32.13 -5.96
C ASP A 131 22.47 32.30 -5.50
N PHE A 132 22.72 32.32 -4.19
CA PHE A 132 24.07 32.48 -3.65
C PHE A 132 25.02 31.39 -4.17
N LYS A 133 24.51 30.17 -4.44
CA LYS A 133 25.30 29.08 -5.01
C LYS A 133 25.75 29.33 -6.46
N ASP A 134 25.16 30.32 -7.12
CA ASP A 134 25.48 30.71 -8.49
C ASP A 134 26.29 32.01 -8.55
N ILE A 135 26.80 32.51 -7.42
CA ILE A 135 27.56 33.76 -7.35
C ILE A 135 28.84 33.74 -8.21
N GLU A 136 29.46 32.57 -8.38
CA GLU A 136 30.64 32.40 -9.24
C GLU A 136 30.29 32.56 -10.73
N LYS A 137 29.01 32.47 -11.10
CA LYS A 137 28.54 32.60 -12.50
C LYS A 137 28.28 34.06 -12.90
N VAL A 138 28.55 35.02 -12.02
CA VAL A 138 28.31 36.45 -12.29
C VAL A 138 29.02 36.91 -13.56
N ASP A 139 30.25 36.49 -13.81
CA ASP A 139 30.98 36.87 -15.03
C ASP A 139 30.34 36.32 -16.31
N LEU A 140 29.87 35.07 -16.28
CA LEU A 140 29.12 34.48 -17.40
C LEU A 140 27.79 35.18 -17.66
N ILE A 141 27.20 35.80 -16.63
CA ILE A 141 25.98 36.58 -16.76
C ILE A 141 26.30 37.95 -17.36
N LYS A 142 27.40 38.60 -16.94
CA LYS A 142 27.89 39.83 -17.57
C LYS A 142 28.15 39.62 -19.05
N GLU A 143 28.81 38.54 -19.44
CA GLU A 143 29.04 38.22 -20.85
C GLU A 143 27.72 38.08 -21.63
N ARG A 144 26.73 37.40 -21.05
CA ARG A 144 25.40 37.25 -21.67
C ARG A 144 24.66 38.58 -21.81
N ILE A 145 24.74 39.44 -20.79
CA ILE A 145 24.17 40.79 -20.83
C ILE A 145 24.90 41.63 -21.88
N ALA A 146 26.23 41.66 -21.86
CA ALA A 146 27.05 42.40 -22.81
C ALA A 146 26.73 42.02 -24.26
N LYS A 147 26.63 40.71 -24.54
CA LYS A 147 26.23 40.19 -25.85
C LYS A 147 24.80 40.61 -26.25
N LYS A 148 23.86 40.63 -25.30
CA LYS A 148 22.46 41.04 -25.55
C LYS A 148 22.35 42.52 -25.95
N TYR A 149 23.20 43.39 -25.41
CA TYR A 149 23.20 44.83 -25.70
C TYR A 149 24.31 45.29 -26.65
N CYS A 150 25.07 44.35 -27.22
CA CYS A 150 26.17 44.64 -28.15
C CYS A 150 27.24 45.58 -27.55
N ILE A 151 27.54 45.43 -26.25
CA ILE A 151 28.61 46.16 -25.55
C ILE A 151 29.72 45.19 -25.14
N LYS A 152 30.87 45.71 -24.70
CA LYS A 152 31.94 44.88 -24.13
C LYS A 152 31.67 44.60 -22.65
N PRO A 153 31.99 43.40 -22.12
CA PRO A 153 31.84 43.11 -20.69
C PRO A 153 32.59 44.11 -19.78
N SER A 154 33.72 44.64 -20.25
CA SER A 154 34.53 45.66 -19.55
C SER A 154 33.83 47.02 -19.40
N GLU A 155 32.77 47.27 -20.16
CA GLU A 155 31.97 48.51 -20.10
C GLU A 155 30.83 48.41 -19.08
N ILE A 156 30.61 47.23 -18.49
CA ILE A 156 29.63 47.03 -17.42
C ILE A 156 30.27 47.36 -16.08
N ILE A 157 29.76 48.38 -15.41
CA ILE A 157 30.14 48.74 -14.04
C ILE A 157 29.29 47.93 -13.06
N GLU A 158 29.92 47.18 -12.16
CA GLU A 158 29.20 46.50 -11.09
C GLU A 158 28.70 47.50 -10.05
N GLY A 159 27.40 47.44 -9.74
CA GLY A 159 26.81 48.17 -8.62
C GLY A 159 26.95 47.43 -7.29
N GLU A 160 26.22 47.91 -6.29
CA GLU A 160 26.19 47.32 -4.94
C GLU A 160 25.67 45.88 -4.96
N ARG A 161 26.31 45.01 -4.18
CA ARG A 161 25.87 43.63 -3.96
C ARG A 161 25.08 43.54 -2.66
N ILE A 162 23.81 43.18 -2.77
CA ILE A 162 22.91 43.00 -1.62
C ILE A 162 22.71 41.50 -1.40
N ILE A 163 23.01 41.04 -0.18
CA ILE A 163 22.78 39.64 0.23
C ILE A 163 21.55 39.62 1.14
N ASN A 164 20.50 38.94 0.68
CA ASN A 164 19.27 38.75 1.45
C ASN A 164 19.22 37.33 2.00
N ASN A 165 19.06 37.20 3.31
CA ASN A 165 18.72 35.92 3.92
C ASN A 165 17.23 35.66 3.73
N LEU A 166 16.90 34.48 3.24
CA LEU A 166 15.52 34.06 3.03
C LEU A 166 15.01 33.35 4.27
N ALA A 167 13.77 33.65 4.65
CA ALA A 167 13.08 32.96 5.73
C ALA A 167 12.89 31.46 5.40
N GLU A 168 12.74 30.67 6.47
CA GLU A 168 12.20 29.31 6.37
C GLU A 168 10.76 29.35 5.85
N GLU A 169 10.39 28.35 5.06
CA GLU A 169 9.07 28.25 4.45
C GLU A 169 8.57 26.82 4.60
N GLU A 170 7.33 26.68 5.06
CA GLU A 170 6.58 25.44 4.96
C GLU A 170 5.79 25.43 3.66
N PHE A 171 5.77 24.29 2.96
CA PHE A 171 5.01 24.18 1.73
C PHE A 171 4.12 22.93 1.76
N GLN A 172 2.87 23.13 1.32
CA GLN A 172 1.89 22.07 1.13
C GLN A 172 1.89 21.62 -0.32
N ILE A 173 1.85 20.30 -0.52
CA ILE A 173 1.75 19.67 -1.82
C ILE A 173 0.42 18.95 -1.88
N GLU A 174 -0.36 19.26 -2.91
CA GLU A 174 -1.53 18.49 -3.28
C GLU A 174 -1.15 17.50 -4.38
N PHE A 175 -1.60 16.26 -4.26
CA PHE A 175 -1.40 15.23 -5.27
C PHE A 175 -2.69 14.48 -5.52
N SER A 176 -2.85 13.95 -6.74
CA SER A 176 -4.02 13.14 -7.06
C SER A 176 -3.92 11.76 -6.42
N ILE A 177 -4.99 11.32 -5.75
CA ILE A 177 -5.08 9.97 -5.18
C ILE A 177 -5.50 8.92 -6.23
N ASN A 178 -6.11 9.34 -7.35
CA ASN A 178 -6.66 8.42 -8.34
C ASN A 178 -5.61 7.46 -8.95
N PRO A 179 -4.41 7.92 -9.36
CA PRO A 179 -3.38 7.01 -9.86
C PRO A 179 -2.97 5.95 -8.83
N ILE A 180 -3.00 6.31 -7.54
CA ILE A 180 -2.69 5.40 -6.43
C ILE A 180 -3.79 4.36 -6.28
N ILE A 181 -5.05 4.79 -6.26
CA ILE A 181 -6.21 3.89 -6.16
C ILE A 181 -6.25 2.92 -7.36
N TYR A 182 -5.97 3.37 -8.58
CA TYR A 182 -6.00 2.48 -9.74
C TYR A 182 -4.89 1.42 -9.69
N GLU A 183 -3.70 1.77 -9.20
CA GLU A 183 -2.65 0.79 -8.96
C GLU A 183 -3.06 -0.22 -7.87
N PHE A 184 -3.73 0.25 -6.83
CA PHE A 184 -4.25 -0.62 -5.77
C PHE A 184 -5.28 -1.62 -6.29
N VAL A 185 -6.23 -1.16 -7.11
CA VAL A 185 -7.20 -2.01 -7.80
C VAL A 185 -6.48 -3.03 -8.67
N LYS A 186 -5.51 -2.60 -9.48
CA LYS A 186 -4.72 -3.48 -10.35
C LYS A 186 -4.08 -4.61 -9.55
N ILE A 187 -3.33 -4.27 -8.50
CA ILE A 187 -2.59 -5.25 -7.69
C ILE A 187 -3.54 -6.24 -7.02
N ILE A 188 -4.61 -5.75 -6.39
CA ILE A 188 -5.59 -6.61 -5.75
C ILE A 188 -6.24 -7.54 -6.77
N VAL A 189 -6.68 -7.03 -7.92
CA VAL A 189 -7.34 -7.81 -8.98
C VAL A 189 -6.38 -8.84 -9.56
N GLU A 190 -5.13 -8.48 -9.88
CA GLU A 190 -4.12 -9.43 -10.33
C GLU A 190 -3.91 -10.54 -9.31
N PHE A 191 -3.80 -10.19 -8.03
CA PHE A 191 -3.57 -11.16 -6.95
C PHE A 191 -4.77 -12.10 -6.81
N ALA A 192 -5.99 -11.54 -6.86
CA ALA A 192 -7.23 -12.30 -6.83
C ALA A 192 -7.37 -13.25 -8.03
N LEU A 193 -7.11 -12.78 -9.25
CA LEU A 193 -7.17 -13.59 -10.47
C LEU A 193 -6.19 -14.76 -10.45
N LYS A 194 -5.03 -14.56 -9.80
CA LYS A 194 -3.98 -15.58 -9.74
C LYS A 194 -4.26 -16.62 -8.66
N PHE A 195 -4.69 -16.17 -7.48
CA PHE A 195 -4.72 -17.03 -6.30
C PHE A 195 -6.10 -17.38 -5.80
N CYS A 196 -7.15 -16.61 -6.11
CA CYS A 196 -8.53 -16.86 -5.68
C CYS A 196 -9.39 -17.36 -6.85
N PRO A 197 -9.56 -18.69 -7.02
CA PRO A 197 -10.36 -19.27 -8.09
C PRO A 197 -11.80 -18.76 -8.11
N GLU A 198 -12.38 -18.51 -6.93
CA GLU A 198 -13.75 -18.04 -6.77
C GLU A 198 -13.93 -16.66 -7.40
N PHE A 199 -12.97 -15.76 -7.20
CA PHE A 199 -12.94 -14.49 -7.92
C PHE A 199 -12.64 -14.70 -9.40
N SER A 200 -11.59 -15.46 -9.74
CA SER A 200 -11.17 -15.67 -11.14
C SER A 200 -12.28 -16.24 -12.04
N ASN A 201 -13.20 -17.03 -11.48
CA ASN A 201 -14.30 -17.64 -12.21
C ASN A 201 -15.60 -16.82 -12.15
N SER A 202 -15.61 -15.72 -11.40
CA SER A 202 -16.77 -14.85 -11.27
C SER A 202 -16.95 -13.93 -12.48
N SER A 203 -18.20 -13.56 -12.77
CA SER A 203 -18.54 -12.59 -13.82
C SER A 203 -17.97 -11.19 -13.52
N ILE A 204 -17.90 -10.79 -12.25
CA ILE A 204 -17.38 -9.48 -11.83
C ILE A 204 -15.88 -9.33 -12.09
N SER A 205 -15.12 -10.43 -12.11
CA SER A 205 -13.68 -10.38 -12.42
C SER A 205 -13.40 -9.83 -13.83
N LYS A 206 -14.24 -10.20 -14.81
CA LYS A 206 -14.15 -9.66 -16.17
C LYS A 206 -14.46 -8.15 -16.20
N LYS A 207 -15.40 -7.70 -15.38
CA LYS A 207 -15.73 -6.28 -15.26
C LYS A 207 -14.53 -5.47 -14.75
N TYR A 208 -13.84 -5.98 -13.72
CA TYR A 208 -12.61 -5.37 -13.23
C TYR A 208 -11.50 -5.33 -14.28
N THR A 209 -11.26 -6.43 -15.00
CA THR A 209 -10.18 -6.47 -16.01
C THR A 209 -10.51 -5.60 -17.21
N ASP A 210 -11.75 -5.58 -17.68
CA ASP A 210 -12.19 -4.71 -18.77
C ASP A 210 -12.07 -3.22 -18.37
N PHE A 211 -12.36 -2.86 -17.13
CA PHE A 211 -12.13 -1.50 -16.60
C PHE A 211 -10.64 -1.13 -16.59
N LEU A 212 -9.79 -1.99 -16.02
CA LEU A 212 -8.34 -1.73 -15.93
C LEU A 212 -7.68 -1.63 -17.32
N LEU A 213 -8.15 -2.43 -18.29
CA LEU A 213 -7.73 -2.34 -19.70
C LEU A 213 -8.35 -1.15 -20.44
N GLY A 214 -9.33 -0.46 -19.86
CA GLY A 214 -10.01 0.67 -20.48
C GLY A 214 -11.01 0.31 -21.57
N LYS A 215 -11.47 -0.94 -21.60
CA LYS A 215 -12.53 -1.40 -22.50
C LYS A 215 -13.91 -0.88 -22.07
N ILE A 216 -14.09 -0.63 -20.78
CA ILE A 216 -15.30 -0.01 -20.20
C ILE A 216 -14.94 1.17 -19.29
N PRO A 217 -15.82 2.18 -19.17
CA PRO A 217 -15.66 3.21 -18.14
C PRO A 217 -15.95 2.66 -16.74
N ILE A 218 -15.56 3.40 -15.71
CA ILE A 218 -15.99 3.11 -14.34
C ILE A 218 -17.49 3.42 -14.22
N ASP A 219 -18.28 2.41 -13.88
CA ASP A 219 -19.70 2.59 -13.60
C ASP A 219 -19.96 2.75 -12.09
N LYS A 220 -21.22 3.00 -11.73
CA LYS A 220 -21.62 3.24 -10.33
C LYS A 220 -21.30 2.05 -9.42
N GLU A 221 -21.42 0.83 -9.94
CA GLU A 221 -21.16 -0.38 -9.16
C GLU A 221 -19.66 -0.54 -8.87
N LEU A 222 -18.80 -0.45 -9.90
CA LEU A 222 -17.35 -0.47 -9.71
C LEU A 222 -16.88 0.70 -8.85
N TYR A 223 -17.43 1.89 -9.05
CA TYR A 223 -17.09 3.05 -8.24
C TYR A 223 -17.39 2.79 -6.75
N ASN A 224 -18.55 2.25 -6.42
CA ASN A 224 -18.90 1.93 -5.04
C ASN A 224 -18.01 0.83 -4.46
N ASN A 225 -17.70 -0.20 -5.24
CA ASN A 225 -16.85 -1.29 -4.82
C ASN A 225 -15.39 -0.85 -4.55
N ILE A 226 -14.87 0.07 -5.38
CA ILE A 226 -13.51 0.62 -5.29
C ILE A 226 -13.44 1.70 -4.21
N ASN A 227 -14.45 2.54 -4.11
CA ASN A 227 -14.52 3.69 -3.21
C ASN A 227 -15.55 3.45 -2.11
N HIS A 228 -15.36 2.36 -1.37
CA HIS A 228 -16.26 2.03 -0.28
C HIS A 228 -16.13 3.07 0.84
N ASN A 229 -17.29 3.51 1.36
CA ASN A 229 -17.34 4.47 2.46
C ASN A 229 -16.46 4.03 3.64
N ASN A 230 -15.98 5.03 4.40
CA ASN A 230 -15.16 4.85 5.61
C ASN A 230 -15.66 3.74 6.55
N GLN A 231 -16.95 3.40 6.55
CA GLN A 231 -17.51 2.27 7.30
C GLN A 231 -16.85 0.92 7.06
N LEU A 232 -16.49 0.55 5.82
CA LEU A 232 -15.76 -0.70 5.57
C LEU A 232 -14.36 -0.62 6.18
N MET A 233 -13.67 0.50 5.98
CA MET A 233 -12.36 0.74 6.59
C MET A 233 -12.43 0.80 8.12
N ILE A 234 -13.53 1.31 8.70
CA ILE A 234 -13.87 1.33 10.14
C ILE A 234 -14.20 -0.08 10.66
N TYR A 235 -14.88 -0.90 9.85
CA TYR A 235 -15.23 -2.28 10.19
C TYR A 235 -14.00 -3.19 10.15
N LEU A 236 -13.13 -2.97 9.17
CA LEU A 236 -11.79 -3.56 9.10
C LEU A 236 -10.84 -2.99 10.17
N ASN A 237 -11.27 -2.02 11.00
CA ASN A 237 -10.41 -1.15 11.81
C ASN A 237 -10.22 -1.61 13.26
N ARG A 238 -9.00 -2.04 13.53
CA ARG A 238 -7.98 -1.41 14.40
C ARG A 238 -6.80 -2.38 14.38
N SER A 239 -7.13 -3.66 14.52
CA SER A 239 -6.20 -4.79 14.47
C SER A 239 -5.32 -4.84 13.23
N ILE A 240 -5.89 -5.05 12.06
CA ILE A 240 -5.12 -5.22 10.81
C ILE A 240 -4.33 -3.95 10.48
N VAL A 241 -4.93 -2.78 10.72
CA VAL A 241 -4.35 -1.46 10.45
C VAL A 241 -3.22 -1.11 11.42
N ASP A 242 -3.39 -1.32 12.73
CA ASP A 242 -2.36 -1.09 13.76
C ASP A 242 -1.13 -1.98 13.52
N HIS A 243 -1.32 -3.22 13.04
CA HIS A 243 -0.22 -4.10 12.66
C HIS A 243 0.45 -3.69 11.35
N PHE A 244 -0.31 -3.10 10.40
CA PHE A 244 0.28 -2.52 9.19
C PHE A 244 1.24 -1.37 9.50
N TYR A 245 0.90 -0.54 10.48
CA TYR A 245 1.73 0.61 10.85
C TYR A 245 2.90 0.24 11.76
N GLY A 246 2.81 -0.85 12.53
CA GLY A 246 3.91 -1.40 13.33
C GLY A 246 4.85 -2.30 12.53
N ASP A 247 4.50 -3.58 12.43
CA ASP A 247 5.39 -4.66 11.95
C ASP A 247 5.66 -4.61 10.44
N LEU A 248 4.77 -3.96 9.68
CA LEU A 248 4.82 -3.91 8.22
C LEU A 248 5.21 -2.55 7.66
N LYS A 249 5.80 -1.67 8.48
CA LYS A 249 6.28 -0.34 8.06
C LYS A 249 7.14 -0.38 6.79
N THR A 250 7.97 -1.42 6.64
CA THR A 250 8.88 -1.57 5.49
C THR A 250 8.39 -2.57 4.44
N SER A 251 7.08 -2.83 4.43
CA SER A 251 6.47 -3.85 3.61
C SER A 251 5.28 -3.31 2.84
N HIS A 252 5.13 -3.82 1.61
CA HIS A 252 3.88 -3.79 0.86
C HIS A 252 3.16 -5.09 1.11
N ALA A 253 1.82 -5.04 1.16
CA ALA A 253 1.04 -6.22 1.45
C ALA A 253 -0.30 -6.20 0.73
N VAL A 254 -0.82 -7.38 0.41
CA VAL A 254 -2.16 -7.58 -0.16
C VAL A 254 -2.84 -8.74 0.56
N PHE A 255 -4.12 -8.60 0.85
CA PHE A 255 -4.95 -9.56 1.54
C PHE A 255 -6.26 -9.70 0.77
N ILE A 256 -6.77 -10.92 0.66
CA ILE A 256 -8.11 -11.19 0.17
C ILE A 256 -8.80 -12.05 1.22
N THR A 257 -9.96 -11.59 1.67
CA THR A 257 -10.73 -12.21 2.75
C THR A 257 -12.21 -12.04 2.50
N PRO A 258 -13.05 -13.03 2.86
CA PRO A 258 -14.47 -12.78 3.03
C PRO A 258 -14.72 -11.82 4.19
N VAL A 259 -15.71 -10.94 4.05
CA VAL A 259 -16.16 -10.00 5.08
C VAL A 259 -17.68 -10.07 5.13
N LEU A 260 -18.21 -10.38 6.31
CA LEU A 260 -19.65 -10.47 6.53
C LEU A 260 -20.34 -9.15 6.15
N GLY A 261 -21.38 -9.22 5.31
CA GLY A 261 -22.11 -8.05 4.81
C GLY A 261 -21.51 -7.40 3.56
N TYR A 262 -20.25 -7.69 3.21
CA TYR A 262 -19.55 -7.09 2.06
C TYR A 262 -19.08 -8.11 1.02
N GLY A 263 -19.08 -9.41 1.34
CA GLY A 263 -18.61 -10.46 0.44
C GLY A 263 -17.09 -10.56 0.41
N LEU A 264 -16.49 -10.77 -0.77
CA LEU A 264 -15.05 -10.89 -0.93
C LEU A 264 -14.40 -9.50 -0.99
N VAL A 265 -13.45 -9.23 -0.08
CA VAL A 265 -12.77 -7.94 0.03
C VAL A 265 -11.27 -8.12 -0.16
N GLY A 266 -10.68 -7.26 -0.99
CA GLY A 266 -9.24 -7.11 -1.13
C GLY A 266 -8.74 -5.91 -0.36
N ILE A 267 -7.69 -6.08 0.44
CA ILE A 267 -7.04 -5.02 1.24
C ILE A 267 -5.60 -4.92 0.78
N ILE A 268 -5.11 -3.71 0.57
CA ILE A 268 -3.73 -3.47 0.14
C ILE A 268 -3.08 -2.39 1.00
N LYS A 269 -1.80 -2.61 1.29
CA LYS A 269 -0.90 -1.63 1.89
C LYS A 269 0.27 -1.36 0.95
N ILE A 270 0.47 -0.10 0.60
CA ILE A 270 1.67 0.37 -0.09
C ILE A 270 2.21 1.60 0.64
N PHE A 271 3.45 1.51 1.12
CA PHE A 271 4.02 2.51 2.04
C PHE A 271 3.05 2.76 3.21
N ASP A 272 2.66 4.02 3.44
CA ASP A 272 1.75 4.41 4.53
C ASP A 272 0.26 4.40 4.13
N PHE A 273 -0.06 4.08 2.87
CA PHE A 273 -1.43 3.95 2.41
C PHE A 273 -1.98 2.56 2.64
N VAL A 274 -3.22 2.51 3.13
CA VAL A 274 -4.04 1.31 3.21
C VAL A 274 -5.36 1.58 2.50
N HIS A 275 -5.79 0.63 1.67
CA HIS A 275 -7.07 0.73 0.95
C HIS A 275 -7.77 -0.62 0.90
N ALA A 276 -9.09 -0.61 0.84
CA ALA A 276 -9.91 -1.81 0.71
C ALA A 276 -10.88 -1.67 -0.47
N ILE A 277 -11.08 -2.77 -1.18
CA ILE A 277 -11.92 -2.87 -2.37
C ILE A 277 -12.82 -4.09 -2.22
N VAL A 278 -14.10 -3.94 -2.50
CA VAL A 278 -15.01 -5.09 -2.58
C VAL A 278 -14.87 -5.76 -3.94
N LEU A 279 -14.29 -6.95 -3.97
CA LEU A 279 -14.10 -7.73 -5.18
C LEU A 279 -15.40 -8.37 -5.66
N SER A 280 -16.26 -8.82 -4.73
CA SER A 280 -17.57 -9.37 -5.07
C SER A 280 -18.50 -9.37 -3.86
N ASN A 281 -19.70 -8.82 -4.01
CA ASN A 281 -20.76 -8.91 -2.99
C ASN A 281 -21.44 -10.29 -2.94
N ASP A 282 -21.35 -11.05 -4.03
CA ASP A 282 -22.06 -12.33 -4.22
C ASP A 282 -21.26 -13.52 -3.70
N ILE A 283 -19.93 -13.40 -3.64
CA ILE A 283 -19.05 -14.40 -3.04
C ILE A 283 -19.14 -14.25 -1.51
N LYS A 284 -20.21 -14.83 -0.94
CA LYS A 284 -20.54 -14.83 0.49
C LYS A 284 -20.15 -16.16 1.13
N THR A 285 -18.91 -16.58 0.99
CA THR A 285 -18.47 -17.87 1.55
C THR A 285 -17.62 -17.59 2.79
N THR A 286 -18.23 -17.80 3.96
CA THR A 286 -17.55 -17.85 5.26
C THR A 286 -16.46 -18.92 5.28
N SER A 287 -16.51 -19.91 4.39
CA SER A 287 -15.49 -20.93 4.22
C SER A 287 -14.31 -20.55 3.33
N LEU A 288 -14.22 -19.29 2.86
CA LEU A 288 -13.09 -18.92 2.01
C LEU A 288 -11.79 -18.86 2.82
N PRO A 289 -10.72 -19.42 2.25
CA PRO A 289 -9.36 -19.26 2.75
C PRO A 289 -8.95 -17.79 2.72
N TYR A 290 -8.10 -17.40 3.66
CA TYR A 290 -7.48 -16.09 3.62
C TYR A 290 -6.28 -16.15 2.69
N TYR A 291 -6.26 -15.29 1.67
CA TYR A 291 -5.10 -15.12 0.81
C TYR A 291 -4.34 -13.90 1.25
N PHE A 292 -3.02 -14.01 1.35
CA PHE A 292 -2.22 -12.90 1.83
C PHE A 292 -0.81 -12.96 1.27
N PHE A 293 -0.25 -11.82 0.93
CA PHE A 293 1.12 -11.71 0.44
C PHE A 293 1.80 -10.45 0.98
N ILE A 294 3.07 -10.60 1.34
CA ILE A 294 3.98 -9.54 1.80
C ILE A 294 5.21 -9.48 0.95
N ASN A 295 5.61 -8.25 0.68
CA ASN A 295 6.88 -7.90 0.09
C ASN A 295 7.58 -6.85 0.96
N ASN A 296 8.63 -7.25 1.67
CA ASN A 296 9.50 -6.31 2.38
C ASN A 296 10.42 -5.63 1.34
N PHE A 297 10.15 -4.36 1.05
CA PHE A 297 10.87 -3.62 0.02
C PHE A 297 12.29 -3.21 0.44
N LYS A 298 12.67 -3.33 1.72
CA LYS A 298 14.04 -3.08 2.18
C LYS A 298 14.93 -4.31 2.05
N THR A 299 14.43 -5.47 2.50
CA THR A 299 15.20 -6.73 2.52
C THR A 299 14.99 -7.58 1.27
N LYS A 300 13.99 -7.25 0.44
CA LYS A 300 13.50 -8.05 -0.70
C LYS A 300 12.97 -9.44 -0.29
N LYS A 301 12.77 -9.68 1.01
CA LYS A 301 12.07 -10.88 1.49
C LYS A 301 10.60 -10.78 1.08
N LYS A 302 10.05 -11.89 0.61
CA LYS A 302 8.65 -12.01 0.25
C LYS A 302 8.07 -13.29 0.83
N SER A 303 6.78 -13.24 1.08
CA SER A 303 5.99 -14.41 1.46
C SER A 303 4.57 -14.27 0.96
N GLY A 304 4.03 -15.36 0.43
CA GLY A 304 2.62 -15.48 0.08
C GLY A 304 2.02 -16.69 0.78
N TYR A 305 0.76 -16.58 1.17
CA TYR A 305 0.07 -17.54 2.01
C TYR A 305 -1.36 -17.76 1.57
N TYR A 306 -1.77 -19.01 1.71
CA TYR A 306 -3.14 -19.44 1.62
C TYR A 306 -3.53 -20.14 2.93
N LEU A 307 -4.36 -19.50 3.72
CA LEU A 307 -4.79 -20.04 5.01
C LEU A 307 -6.02 -20.90 4.77
N LYS A 308 -5.80 -22.18 4.48
CA LYS A 308 -6.89 -23.17 4.40
C LYS A 308 -7.28 -23.70 5.78
N ASN A 309 -6.28 -23.99 6.60
CA ASN A 309 -6.41 -24.71 7.86
C ASN A 309 -5.51 -24.07 8.91
N PHE A 310 -6.03 -23.91 10.14
CA PHE A 310 -5.19 -23.58 11.28
C PHE A 310 -4.66 -24.89 11.87
N SER A 311 -3.37 -24.89 12.22
CA SER A 311 -2.68 -26.06 12.72
C SER A 311 -2.98 -26.33 14.19
N ASN A 312 -3.09 -25.25 14.97
CA ASN A 312 -3.37 -25.29 16.40
C ASN A 312 -4.36 -24.19 16.78
N ALA A 313 -5.11 -24.41 17.85
CA ALA A 313 -5.91 -23.39 18.52
C ALA A 313 -5.66 -23.49 20.02
N SER A 314 -5.54 -22.35 20.70
CA SER A 314 -5.41 -22.24 22.15
C SER A 314 -6.45 -21.26 22.68
N ILE A 315 -7.03 -21.56 23.84
CA ILE A 315 -8.10 -20.77 24.46
C ILE A 315 -7.59 -20.27 25.81
N THR A 316 -7.71 -18.97 26.03
CA THR A 316 -7.45 -18.34 27.33
C THR A 316 -8.79 -17.99 27.99
N ILE A 317 -8.95 -18.37 29.26
CA ILE A 317 -10.16 -18.17 30.07
C ILE A 317 -9.81 -17.26 31.25
N ASP A 318 -10.78 -16.48 31.73
CA ASP A 318 -10.60 -15.58 32.87
C ASP A 318 -10.28 -16.33 34.17
N SER A 319 -9.13 -16.01 34.76
CA SER A 319 -8.65 -16.62 36.01
C SER A 319 -9.52 -16.28 37.23
N ASN A 320 -10.31 -15.21 37.19
CA ASN A 320 -11.25 -14.88 38.28
C ASN A 320 -12.42 -15.88 38.37
N PHE A 321 -12.77 -16.54 37.26
CA PHE A 321 -13.70 -17.68 37.26
C PHE A 321 -13.04 -18.98 37.71
N ILE A 322 -11.73 -19.11 37.54
CA ILE A 322 -10.97 -20.30 37.93
C ILE A 322 -10.75 -20.29 39.46
N ASN A 323 -10.35 -19.14 40.02
CA ASN A 323 -10.02 -19.01 41.45
C ASN A 323 -11.23 -19.08 42.39
N SER A 324 -12.45 -18.84 41.91
CA SER A 324 -13.67 -18.97 42.71
C SER A 324 -14.17 -20.42 42.84
N TYR A 325 -13.57 -21.39 42.11
CA TYR A 325 -14.10 -22.75 41.99
C TYR A 325 -13.04 -23.86 41.97
N ILE A 326 -11.81 -23.61 42.44
CA ILE A 326 -10.80 -24.66 42.64
C ILE A 326 -11.23 -25.55 43.82
N ILE A 327 -12.15 -26.47 43.55
CA ILE A 327 -12.30 -27.72 44.28
C ILE A 327 -11.64 -28.79 43.41
N LYS A 328 -10.39 -29.09 43.79
CA LYS A 328 -9.63 -30.32 43.59
C LYS A 328 -9.83 -31.11 42.28
N ASP A 329 -8.74 -31.15 41.50
CA ASP A 329 -8.34 -32.29 40.67
C ASP A 329 -9.25 -32.71 39.52
N LYS A 330 -9.98 -31.77 38.92
CA LYS A 330 -10.35 -31.90 37.51
C LYS A 330 -9.75 -30.75 36.74
N ILE A 331 -8.67 -31.09 36.05
CA ILE A 331 -8.21 -30.44 34.82
C ILE A 331 -9.47 -29.90 34.13
N ILE A 332 -9.50 -28.61 33.82
CA ILE A 332 -10.37 -28.14 32.74
C ILE A 332 -9.88 -28.97 31.56
N ASP A 333 -10.49 -30.15 31.36
CA ASP A 333 -10.32 -30.93 30.16
C ASP A 333 -10.82 -29.97 29.11
N SER A 334 -9.89 -29.21 28.53
CA SER A 334 -10.07 -28.50 27.30
C SER A 334 -10.71 -29.53 26.41
N VAL A 335 -12.00 -29.30 26.14
CA VAL A 335 -12.94 -30.28 25.60
C VAL A 335 -12.40 -30.77 24.25
N VAL A 336 -11.55 -31.80 24.32
CA VAL A 336 -11.24 -32.75 23.27
C VAL A 336 -12.08 -33.95 23.66
N ASN A 337 -13.40 -33.84 23.47
CA ASN A 337 -14.30 -34.94 23.74
C ASN A 337 -14.02 -35.99 22.63
N ASN A 338 -13.25 -37.03 22.92
CA ASN A 338 -12.99 -38.13 21.98
C ASN A 338 -12.41 -37.70 20.61
N GLY A 339 -11.55 -36.68 20.56
CA GLY A 339 -11.00 -36.15 19.31
C GLY A 339 -11.87 -35.10 18.60
N LEU A 340 -12.95 -34.63 19.23
CA LEU A 340 -13.79 -33.53 18.73
C LEU A 340 -13.35 -32.20 19.36
N PHE A 341 -13.27 -31.16 18.53
CA PHE A 341 -12.91 -29.79 18.90
C PHE A 341 -13.97 -29.16 19.84
N PRO A 342 -13.60 -28.17 20.69
CA PRO A 342 -14.55 -27.59 21.64
C PRO A 342 -15.69 -26.83 20.94
N LEU A 343 -16.92 -27.13 21.36
CA LEU A 343 -18.13 -26.37 21.02
C LEU A 343 -18.04 -24.96 21.58
N ILE A 344 -18.42 -23.97 20.76
CA ILE A 344 -18.40 -22.57 21.14
C ILE A 344 -19.84 -22.08 21.19
N PHE A 345 -20.20 -21.40 22.27
CA PHE A 345 -21.54 -20.92 22.56
C PHE A 345 -21.58 -19.40 22.65
N ASN A 346 -22.75 -18.82 22.45
CA ASN A 346 -23.03 -17.42 22.78
C ASN A 346 -23.45 -17.28 24.26
N SER A 347 -23.68 -16.04 24.71
CA SER A 347 -24.13 -15.74 26.08
C SER A 347 -25.50 -16.30 26.44
N PHE A 348 -26.28 -16.74 25.46
CA PHE A 348 -27.61 -17.35 25.63
C PHE A 348 -27.56 -18.88 25.62
N GLY A 349 -26.37 -19.48 25.51
CA GLY A 349 -26.18 -20.93 25.45
C GLY A 349 -26.50 -21.56 24.10
N SER A 350 -26.73 -20.77 23.05
CA SER A 350 -26.86 -21.29 21.69
C SER A 350 -25.47 -21.55 21.10
N THR A 351 -25.32 -22.68 20.39
CA THR A 351 -24.08 -23.02 19.68
C THR A 351 -23.79 -22.00 18.59
N ILE A 352 -22.60 -21.41 18.63
CA ILE A 352 -22.03 -20.57 17.57
C ILE A 352 -21.35 -21.45 16.52
N CYS A 353 -20.51 -22.39 16.96
CA CYS A 353 -19.88 -23.37 16.08
C CYS A 353 -19.61 -24.69 16.79
N GLU A 354 -19.66 -25.77 16.02
CA GLU A 354 -19.41 -27.13 16.48
C GLU A 354 -17.93 -27.46 16.58
N ASN A 355 -17.12 -26.65 15.91
CA ASN A 355 -15.67 -26.78 15.89
C ASN A 355 -15.04 -25.39 16.02
N ILE A 356 -14.14 -25.21 16.98
CA ILE A 356 -13.44 -23.94 17.21
C ILE A 356 -12.69 -23.44 15.97
N PHE A 357 -12.21 -24.34 15.10
CA PHE A 357 -11.56 -24.00 13.84
C PHE A 357 -12.51 -23.36 12.80
N GLU A 358 -13.81 -23.30 13.11
CA GLU A 358 -14.78 -22.57 12.31
C GLU A 358 -14.95 -21.12 12.74
N ILE A 359 -14.47 -20.70 13.92
CA ILE A 359 -14.54 -19.30 14.34
C ILE A 359 -13.96 -18.36 13.27
N PRO A 360 -12.80 -18.65 12.65
CA PRO A 360 -12.26 -17.81 11.59
C PRO A 360 -13.14 -17.72 10.33
N LYS A 361 -14.13 -18.61 10.16
CA LYS A 361 -15.11 -18.52 9.07
C LYS A 361 -16.12 -17.40 9.31
N TYR A 362 -16.45 -17.15 10.58
CA TYR A 362 -17.54 -16.24 10.98
C TYR A 362 -17.02 -14.92 11.55
N TYR A 363 -15.79 -14.91 12.03
CA TYR A 363 -15.20 -13.77 12.72
C TYR A 363 -13.83 -13.43 12.12
N ALA A 364 -13.58 -12.13 11.95
CA ALA A 364 -12.24 -11.63 11.63
C ALA A 364 -11.38 -11.64 12.91
N PRO A 365 -10.07 -11.92 12.81
CA PRO A 365 -9.15 -11.86 13.94
C PRO A 365 -9.06 -10.44 14.50
N PHE A 366 -9.01 -10.32 15.82
CA PHE A 366 -8.75 -9.07 16.53
C PHE A 366 -7.28 -8.70 16.56
N ARG A 367 -6.36 -9.62 16.34
CA ARG A 367 -4.94 -9.31 16.24
C ARG A 367 -4.23 -10.40 15.45
N THR A 368 -3.17 -10.06 14.73
CA THR A 368 -2.26 -11.04 14.15
C THR A 368 -0.84 -10.75 14.61
N THR A 369 -0.13 -11.73 15.17
CA THR A 369 1.28 -11.55 15.55
C THR A 369 2.14 -12.63 14.94
N GLY A 370 3.45 -12.45 15.00
CA GLY A 370 4.42 -13.46 14.61
C GLY A 370 5.32 -12.99 13.48
N ASN A 371 6.22 -13.87 13.06
CA ASN A 371 7.08 -13.60 11.93
C ASN A 371 6.28 -13.91 10.66
N TYR A 372 5.83 -12.87 9.96
CA TYR A 372 5.13 -12.96 8.67
C TYR A 372 5.91 -13.68 7.55
N PHE A 373 7.09 -14.23 7.83
CA PHE A 373 7.86 -15.11 6.94
C PHE A 373 7.88 -16.57 7.39
N GLU A 374 7.48 -16.88 8.62
CA GLU A 374 7.64 -18.20 9.25
C GLU A 374 6.37 -18.72 9.96
N LYS A 375 5.69 -17.87 10.74
CA LYS A 375 4.49 -18.25 11.51
C LYS A 375 3.57 -17.06 11.76
N LEU A 376 2.27 -17.28 11.58
CA LEU A 376 1.23 -16.30 11.88
C LEU A 376 0.30 -16.82 12.96
N ASP A 377 0.17 -16.01 14.01
CA ASP A 377 -0.75 -16.24 15.11
C ASP A 377 -1.94 -15.29 14.97
N PHE A 378 -3.15 -15.82 15.01
CA PHE A 378 -4.41 -15.09 14.90
C PHE A 378 -5.12 -15.08 16.24
N TYR A 379 -5.34 -13.89 16.78
CA TYR A 379 -5.96 -13.68 18.09
C TYR A 379 -7.37 -13.15 17.92
N TYR A 380 -8.30 -13.77 18.62
CA TYR A 380 -9.69 -13.37 18.74
C TYR A 380 -9.88 -12.90 20.16
N GLU A 381 -9.69 -11.60 20.36
CA GLU A 381 -9.82 -10.90 21.64
C GLU A 381 -10.98 -9.92 21.48
N LYS A 382 -12.06 -10.05 22.24
CA LYS A 382 -13.11 -9.02 22.29
C LYS A 382 -13.66 -8.96 23.71
N PRO A 383 -14.22 -7.82 24.14
CA PRO A 383 -14.58 -7.62 25.53
C PRO A 383 -15.73 -8.57 25.93
N PHE A 384 -15.37 -9.60 26.69
CA PHE A 384 -16.14 -10.35 27.69
C PHE A 384 -17.46 -11.07 27.36
N SER A 385 -18.03 -11.11 26.14
CA SER A 385 -19.40 -11.68 26.05
C SER A 385 -19.88 -12.40 24.79
N GLN A 386 -19.02 -12.81 23.86
CA GLN A 386 -19.51 -13.51 22.65
C GLN A 386 -19.18 -14.98 22.57
N PHE A 387 -18.07 -15.42 23.15
CA PHE A 387 -17.66 -16.81 23.09
C PHE A 387 -17.62 -17.43 24.47
N PHE A 388 -18.30 -18.55 24.59
CA PHE A 388 -18.37 -19.33 25.82
C PHE A 388 -18.06 -20.79 25.49
N ILE A 389 -17.46 -21.48 26.45
CA ILE A 389 -17.45 -22.94 26.48
C ILE A 389 -18.43 -23.41 27.56
N LYS A 390 -18.98 -24.60 27.40
CA LYS A 390 -19.93 -25.17 28.36
C LYS A 390 -19.25 -26.21 29.24
N ARG A 391 -19.45 -26.12 30.56
CA ARG A 391 -19.02 -27.13 31.53
C ARG A 391 -19.84 -28.40 31.37
N LYS A 392 -19.18 -29.56 31.38
CA LYS A 392 -19.82 -30.87 31.24
C LYS A 392 -20.64 -31.27 32.46
N ASP A 393 -20.29 -30.77 33.63
CA ASP A 393 -20.85 -31.21 34.91
C ASP A 393 -22.09 -30.43 35.36
N ASN A 394 -22.21 -29.16 34.99
CA ASN A 394 -23.31 -28.31 35.44
C ASN A 394 -23.90 -27.41 34.34
N ASP A 395 -23.54 -27.66 33.07
CA ASP A 395 -24.02 -26.90 31.92
C ASP A 395 -23.73 -25.39 31.95
N GLN A 396 -22.87 -24.94 32.86
CA GLN A 396 -22.52 -23.53 33.03
C GLN A 396 -21.65 -23.03 31.86
N LEU A 397 -21.97 -21.83 31.37
CA LEU A 397 -21.19 -21.14 30.36
C LEU A 397 -20.00 -20.43 31.00
N ILE A 398 -18.79 -20.71 30.50
CA ILE A 398 -17.55 -20.06 30.90
C ILE A 398 -17.13 -19.09 29.78
N PRO A 399 -16.95 -17.80 30.07
CA PRO A 399 -16.53 -16.83 29.06
C PRO A 399 -15.09 -17.10 28.62
N ILE A 400 -14.87 -17.04 27.31
CA ILE A 400 -13.54 -17.09 26.70
C ILE A 400 -12.98 -15.67 26.61
N GLN A 401 -11.77 -15.45 27.13
CA GLN A 401 -11.09 -14.16 27.01
C GLN A 401 -10.40 -14.00 25.66
N GLN A 402 -9.76 -15.06 25.18
CA GLN A 402 -8.98 -15.03 23.96
C GLN A 402 -8.96 -16.41 23.31
N ILE A 403 -9.01 -16.43 21.98
CA ILE A 403 -8.71 -17.62 21.19
C ILE A 403 -7.54 -17.28 20.27
N LYS A 404 -6.46 -18.03 20.37
CA LYS A 404 -5.28 -17.90 19.52
C LYS A 404 -5.23 -19.09 18.57
N PHE A 405 -5.31 -18.85 17.27
CA PHE A 405 -5.04 -19.85 16.24
C PHE A 405 -3.63 -19.69 15.70
N GLU A 406 -2.94 -20.79 15.51
CA GLU A 406 -1.63 -20.81 14.85
C GLU A 406 -1.82 -21.35 13.44
N ALA A 407 -1.48 -20.53 12.46
CA ALA A 407 -1.45 -20.96 11.09
C ALA A 407 -0.06 -21.46 10.71
N LEU A 408 -0.01 -22.69 10.20
CA LEU A 408 1.15 -23.15 9.45
C LEU A 408 1.16 -22.45 8.10
N ILE A 409 2.35 -22.00 7.74
CA ILE A 409 2.61 -21.18 6.57
C ILE A 409 2.91 -22.11 5.39
N ASP A 410 1.97 -22.21 4.45
CA ASP A 410 2.25 -22.77 3.13
C ASP A 410 2.66 -21.63 2.19
N ILE A 411 3.90 -21.71 1.71
CA ILE A 411 4.48 -20.71 0.80
C ILE A 411 3.79 -20.83 -0.56
N MET A 412 3.12 -19.77 -0.99
CA MET A 412 2.67 -19.63 -2.36
C MET A 412 3.90 -19.55 -3.28
N THR A 413 4.21 -20.65 -3.97
CA THR A 413 5.28 -20.73 -4.98
C THR A 413 4.82 -20.21 -6.34
#